data_AF-Q113T4-F1
#
_entry.id   AF-Q113T4-F1
#
_cell.length_a   1.000
_cell.length_b   1.000
_cell.length_c   1.000
_cell.angle_alpha   90.00
_cell.angle_beta   90.00
_cell.angle_gamma   90.00
#
_symmetry.space_group_name_H-M   'P 1'
#
loop_
_entity.id
_entity.type
_entity.pdbx_description
1 polymer ?
#
loop_
_entity_poly.entity_id
_entity_poly.type
_entity_poly.pdbx_seq_one_letter_code
_entity_poly.pdbx_strand_id
1 'polypeptide(L)'
;MTDSQKVPVDEKFVPFLQKVQTQARLPDIYDARDISIIIFRTMRDLMTTEASNQIASDLASSSEKPDPDEIGELWKDNNPLVAFLSKVRRPLIFDGKTFIFRVSQEAGVPKGIAAETVIKAVFSAVKEELSTQRIQEIAKFMPDEIKIMWNKA
;
A
#
# COMPACT_ATOMS: atom_id res chain seq x y z
N MET A 1 -16.10 5.24 -28.00
CA MET A 1 -14.85 5.05 -27.25
C MET A 1 -14.96 5.95 -26.04
N THR A 2 -15.39 5.40 -24.90
CA THR A 2 -15.54 6.18 -23.68
C THR A 2 -14.16 6.31 -23.07
N ASP A 3 -13.59 7.50 -23.15
CA ASP A 3 -12.46 7.91 -22.34
C ASP A 3 -12.93 7.79 -20.88
N SER A 4 -12.56 6.70 -20.20
CA SER A 4 -12.85 6.54 -18.78
C SER A 4 -12.09 7.63 -18.05
N GLN A 5 -12.78 8.72 -17.75
CA GLN A 5 -12.23 9.89 -17.09
C GLN A 5 -11.57 9.44 -15.78
N LYS A 6 -10.24 9.40 -15.77
CA LYS A 6 -9.47 8.95 -14.60
C LYS A 6 -9.83 9.88 -13.44
N VAL A 7 -10.20 9.30 -12.29
CA VAL A 7 -10.44 10.08 -11.07
C VAL A 7 -9.19 10.88 -10.77
N PRO A 8 -9.28 12.22 -10.58
CA PRO A 8 -8.11 13.04 -10.27
C PRO A 8 -7.32 12.48 -9.09
N VAL A 9 -6.00 12.58 -9.16
CA VAL A 9 -5.14 12.31 -8.00
C VAL A 9 -5.14 13.57 -7.14
N ASP A 10 -5.49 13.41 -5.86
CA ASP A 10 -5.40 14.49 -4.88
C ASP A 10 -3.94 14.95 -4.76
N GLU A 11 -3.70 16.27 -4.77
CA GLU A 11 -2.37 16.87 -4.77
C GLU A 11 -1.52 16.38 -3.59
N LYS A 12 -2.19 16.13 -2.46
CA LYS A 12 -1.57 15.62 -1.24
C LYS A 12 -0.93 14.23 -1.41
N PHE A 13 -1.41 13.39 -2.34
CA PHE A 13 -0.78 12.09 -2.60
C PHE A 13 0.38 12.16 -3.59
N VAL A 14 0.54 13.28 -4.31
CA VAL A 14 1.48 13.39 -5.43
C VAL A 14 2.93 13.07 -5.03
N PRO A 15 3.48 13.55 -3.90
CA PRO A 15 4.87 13.25 -3.54
C PRO A 15 5.14 11.75 -3.37
N PHE A 16 4.26 11.05 -2.66
CA PHE A 16 4.36 9.60 -2.47
C PHE A 16 4.18 8.85 -3.79
N LEU A 17 3.16 9.21 -4.58
CA LEU A 17 2.86 8.51 -5.82
C LEU A 17 3.91 8.74 -6.90
N GLN A 18 4.53 9.92 -6.96
CA GLN A 18 5.67 10.19 -7.85
C GLN A 18 6.88 9.34 -7.49
N LYS A 19 7.14 9.09 -6.20
CA LYS A 19 8.20 8.17 -5.78
C LYS A 19 7.90 6.75 -6.25
N VAL A 20 6.69 6.25 -5.98
CA VAL A 20 6.26 4.91 -6.43
C VAL A 20 6.38 4.80 -7.95
N GLN A 21 5.85 5.78 -8.68
CA GLN A 21 5.91 5.85 -10.14
C GLN A 21 7.36 5.77 -10.65
N THR A 22 8.25 6.57 -10.08
CA THR A 22 9.65 6.65 -10.50
C THR A 22 10.40 5.35 -10.21
N GLN A 23 10.26 4.82 -9.00
CA GLN A 23 10.96 3.61 -8.58
C GLN A 23 10.51 2.36 -9.35
N ALA A 24 9.19 2.26 -9.62
CA ALA A 24 8.63 1.15 -10.37
C ALA A 24 8.63 1.35 -11.90
N ARG A 25 9.01 2.54 -12.38
CA ARG A 25 8.95 2.95 -13.79
C ARG A 25 7.53 2.83 -14.37
N LEU A 26 6.54 3.26 -13.60
CA LEU A 26 5.14 3.20 -14.02
C LEU A 26 4.85 4.28 -15.08
N PRO A 27 3.97 3.98 -16.05
CA PRO A 27 3.61 4.89 -17.13
C PRO A 27 3.07 6.23 -16.63
N ASP A 28 2.22 6.20 -15.60
CA ASP A 28 1.63 7.40 -15.02
C ASP A 28 1.36 7.29 -13.51
N ILE A 29 0.99 8.43 -12.92
CA ILE A 29 0.73 8.56 -11.49
C ILE A 29 -0.58 7.87 -11.05
N TYR A 30 -1.51 7.63 -11.98
CA TYR A 30 -2.76 6.91 -11.68
C TYR A 30 -2.47 5.42 -11.50
N ASP A 31 -1.61 4.84 -12.33
CA ASP A 31 -1.11 3.47 -12.14
C ASP A 31 -0.42 3.35 -10.77
N ALA A 32 0.39 4.34 -10.38
CA ALA A 32 1.04 4.35 -9.07
C ALA A 32 0.01 4.36 -7.92
N ARG A 33 -1.07 5.14 -8.03
CA ARG A 33 -2.15 5.19 -7.04
C ARG A 33 -2.86 3.86 -6.93
N ASP A 34 -3.35 3.36 -8.04
CA ASP A 34 -4.22 2.18 -8.06
C ASP A 34 -3.43 0.95 -7.60
N ILE A 35 -2.17 0.81 -8.02
CA ILE A 35 -1.27 -0.25 -7.54
C ILE A 35 -0.99 -0.13 -6.04
N SER A 36 -0.72 1.07 -5.53
CA SER A 36 -0.47 1.30 -4.10
C SER A 36 -1.68 0.90 -3.26
N ILE A 37 -2.89 1.25 -3.69
CA ILE A 37 -4.14 0.86 -3.01
C ILE A 37 -4.26 -0.66 -2.91
N ILE A 38 -4.00 -1.38 -4.00
CA ILE A 38 -4.08 -2.84 -4.01
C ILE A 38 -3.00 -3.49 -3.15
N ILE A 39 -1.77 -2.97 -3.16
CA ILE A 39 -0.71 -3.47 -2.29
C ILE A 39 -1.05 -3.21 -0.82
N PHE A 40 -1.50 -2.01 -0.46
CA PHE A 40 -1.94 -1.70 0.89
C PHE A 40 -3.11 -2.59 1.33
N ARG A 41 -4.09 -2.85 0.45
CA ARG A 41 -5.18 -3.78 0.73
C ARG A 41 -4.66 -5.20 1.00
N THR A 42 -3.73 -5.67 0.18
CA THR A 42 -3.14 -7.01 0.31
C THR A 42 -2.33 -7.13 1.60
N MET A 43 -1.64 -6.05 2.02
CA MET A 43 -1.00 -5.98 3.33
C MET A 43 -2.02 -6.04 4.46
N ARG A 44 -3.06 -5.21 4.42
CA ARG A 44 -4.11 -5.16 5.46
C ARG A 44 -4.83 -6.50 5.63
N ASP A 45 -5.02 -7.25 4.53
CA ASP A 45 -5.62 -8.58 4.57
C ASP A 45 -4.82 -9.58 5.43
N LEU A 46 -3.51 -9.37 5.63
CA LEU A 46 -2.65 -10.21 6.48
C LEU A 46 -2.63 -9.77 7.96
N MET A 47 -3.35 -8.71 8.31
CA MET A 47 -3.25 -8.04 9.61
C MET A 47 -4.58 -8.06 10.36
N THR A 48 -4.50 -7.89 11.68
CA THR A 48 -5.71 -7.60 12.46
C THR A 48 -6.18 -6.19 12.14
N THR A 49 -7.49 -5.95 12.27
CA THR A 49 -8.06 -4.60 12.15
C THR A 49 -7.36 -3.60 13.07
N GLU A 50 -7.04 -4.02 14.30
CA GLU A 50 -6.35 -3.18 15.27
C GLU A 50 -4.96 -2.76 14.77
N ALA A 51 -4.13 -3.72 14.33
CA ALA A 51 -2.80 -3.42 13.78
C ALA A 51 -2.90 -2.52 12.55
N SER A 52 -3.84 -2.80 11.63
CA SER A 52 -4.09 -1.97 10.44
C SER A 52 -4.47 -0.53 10.80
N ASN A 53 -5.31 -0.35 11.83
CA ASN A 53 -5.73 1.00 12.27
C ASN A 53 -4.60 1.76 12.96
N GLN A 54 -3.77 1.07 13.74
CA GLN A 54 -2.61 1.69 14.36
C GLN A 54 -1.59 2.17 13.30
N ILE A 55 -1.33 1.36 12.26
CA ILE A 55 -0.50 1.78 11.11
C ILE A 55 -1.09 3.03 10.45
N ALA A 56 -2.40 3.04 10.25
CA ALA A 56 -3.08 4.18 9.66
C ALA A 56 -2.94 5.46 10.50
N SER A 57 -2.93 5.32 11.84
CA SER A 57 -2.71 6.44 12.77
C SER A 57 -1.27 6.95 12.72
N ASP A 58 -0.29 6.05 12.63
CA ASP A 58 1.13 6.44 12.54
C ASP A 58 1.41 7.16 11.21
N LEU A 59 0.86 6.63 10.11
CA LEU A 59 0.92 7.28 8.79
C LEU A 59 0.25 8.67 8.82
N ALA A 60 -0.78 8.83 9.65
CA ALA A 60 -1.51 10.09 9.86
C ALA A 60 -0.81 11.09 10.80
N SER A 61 0.29 10.68 11.46
CA SER A 61 0.94 11.44 12.53
C SER A 61 2.39 11.80 12.21
N SER A 62 2.84 11.62 10.96
CA SER A 62 4.21 11.89 10.54
C SER A 62 4.52 13.39 10.65
N SER A 63 5.13 13.78 11.78
CA SER A 63 5.34 15.17 12.20
C SER A 63 6.41 15.93 11.42
N GLU A 64 7.11 15.28 10.49
CA GLU A 64 8.19 15.87 9.69
C GLU A 64 7.71 16.40 8.34
N LYS A 65 6.43 16.18 7.98
CA LYS A 65 5.85 16.63 6.72
C LYS A 65 4.65 17.56 6.98
N PRO A 66 4.43 18.55 6.10
CA PRO A 66 3.47 19.63 6.34
C PRO A 66 2.00 19.17 6.38
N ASP A 67 1.69 17.96 5.92
CA ASP A 67 0.35 17.39 6.05
C ASP A 67 0.45 15.91 6.48
N PRO A 68 0.17 15.60 7.75
CA PRO A 68 0.45 14.27 8.28
C PRO A 68 -0.62 13.24 7.89
N ASP A 69 -1.80 13.60 7.36
CA ASP A 69 -2.92 12.65 7.12
C ASP A 69 -2.94 12.02 5.70
N GLU A 70 -1.99 12.36 4.82
CA GLU A 70 -2.02 12.02 3.39
C GLU A 70 -1.98 10.50 3.13
N ILE A 71 -0.96 9.80 3.61
CA ILE A 71 -0.79 8.36 3.29
C ILE A 71 -1.74 7.48 4.10
N GLY A 72 -2.16 7.96 5.29
CA GLY A 72 -3.16 7.31 6.12
C GLY A 72 -4.49 7.12 5.39
N GLU A 73 -4.92 8.09 4.58
CA GLU A 73 -6.13 7.97 3.75
C GLU A 73 -5.98 6.93 2.64
N LEU A 74 -4.85 6.93 1.92
CA LEU A 74 -4.56 5.94 0.88
C LEU A 74 -4.50 4.51 1.47
N TRP A 75 -3.99 4.38 2.70
CA TRP A 75 -3.98 3.14 3.46
C TRP A 75 -5.36 2.72 3.98
N LYS A 76 -6.27 3.63 4.34
CA LYS A 76 -7.57 3.24 4.89
C LYS A 76 -8.50 2.64 3.83
N ASP A 77 -8.38 3.08 2.57
CA ASP A 77 -9.27 2.74 1.45
C ASP A 77 -10.74 2.98 1.81
N ASN A 78 -11.27 4.12 1.38
CA ASN A 78 -12.54 4.73 1.82
C ASN A 78 -13.80 3.92 1.42
N ASN A 79 -13.95 2.68 1.88
CA ASN A 79 -15.23 1.98 1.86
C ASN A 79 -15.90 2.04 3.25
N PRO A 80 -16.77 3.03 3.51
CA PRO A 80 -17.39 3.27 4.81
C PRO A 80 -18.23 2.10 5.34
N LEU A 81 -18.63 1.15 4.47
CA LEU A 81 -19.35 -0.06 4.87
C LEU A 81 -18.47 -1.10 5.58
N VAL A 82 -17.15 -1.07 5.35
CA VAL A 82 -16.20 -2.01 5.98
C VAL A 82 -15.79 -1.52 7.37
N ALA A 83 -15.71 -0.20 7.59
CA ALA A 83 -15.32 0.39 8.86
C ALA A 83 -16.21 -0.08 10.02
N PHE A 84 -17.52 -0.22 9.81
CA PHE A 84 -18.49 -0.63 10.82
C PHE A 84 -18.51 -2.16 11.08
N LEU A 85 -18.16 -2.99 10.09
CA LEU A 85 -18.13 -4.47 10.20
C LEU A 85 -16.76 -5.03 10.68
N SER A 86 -15.75 -4.17 10.80
CA SER A 86 -14.34 -4.56 10.95
C SER A 86 -13.90 -5.00 12.35
N LYS A 87 -14.71 -4.87 13.40
CA LYS A 87 -14.24 -5.15 14.78
C LYS A 87 -13.72 -6.58 14.99
N VAL A 88 -14.04 -7.53 14.10
CA VAL A 88 -13.59 -8.94 14.20
C VAL A 88 -13.29 -9.56 12.82
N ARG A 89 -12.70 -8.83 11.86
CA ARG A 89 -12.20 -9.50 10.65
C ARG A 89 -10.92 -10.25 11.00
N ARG A 90 -10.94 -11.58 10.83
CA ARG A 90 -9.73 -12.40 11.01
C ARG A 90 -8.75 -12.11 9.86
N PRO A 91 -7.44 -12.02 10.13
CA PRO A 91 -6.43 -11.98 9.08
C PRO A 91 -6.60 -13.16 8.13
N LEU A 92 -6.43 -12.91 6.84
CA LEU A 92 -6.26 -13.96 5.85
C LEU A 92 -4.87 -14.58 6.02
N ILE A 93 -4.78 -15.89 5.82
CA ILE A 93 -3.52 -16.63 5.87
C ILE A 93 -3.21 -17.08 4.45
N PHE A 94 -2.19 -16.47 3.83
CA PHE A 94 -1.69 -16.87 2.52
C PHE A 94 -0.19 -16.61 2.42
N ASP A 95 0.47 -17.35 1.52
CA ASP A 95 1.91 -17.31 1.32
C ASP A 95 2.37 -16.14 0.45
N GLY A 96 3.69 -15.94 0.37
CA GLY A 96 4.25 -14.87 -0.45
C GLY A 96 3.90 -14.99 -1.94
N LYS A 97 3.80 -16.20 -2.48
CA LYS A 97 3.44 -16.42 -3.88
C LYS A 97 2.02 -15.95 -4.15
N THR A 98 1.09 -16.23 -3.23
CA THR A 98 -0.29 -15.76 -3.32
C THR A 98 -0.37 -14.24 -3.21
N PHE A 99 0.48 -13.62 -2.38
CA PHE A 99 0.58 -12.15 -2.33
C PHE A 99 0.98 -11.58 -3.69
N ILE A 100 2.09 -12.07 -4.27
CA ILE A 100 2.60 -11.59 -5.58
C ILE A 100 1.56 -11.84 -6.68
N PHE A 101 0.92 -13.02 -6.66
CA PHE A 101 -0.14 -13.36 -7.61
C PHE A 101 -1.31 -12.40 -7.52
N ARG A 102 -1.81 -12.10 -6.31
CA ARG A 102 -2.90 -11.12 -6.10
C ARG A 102 -2.53 -9.75 -6.64
N VAL A 103 -1.34 -9.25 -6.30
CA VAL A 103 -0.87 -7.96 -6.84
C VAL A 103 -0.80 -8.00 -8.37
N SER A 104 -0.25 -9.05 -8.96
CA SER A 104 -0.17 -9.19 -10.42
C SER A 104 -1.53 -9.22 -11.11
N GLN A 105 -2.57 -9.77 -10.49
CA GLN A 105 -3.91 -9.88 -11.07
C GLN A 105 -4.78 -8.65 -10.79
N GLU A 106 -4.71 -8.10 -9.58
CA GLU A 106 -5.65 -7.09 -9.09
C GLU A 106 -5.13 -5.66 -9.25
N ALA A 107 -3.80 -5.47 -9.27
CA ALA A 107 -3.19 -4.14 -9.32
C ALA A 107 -3.07 -3.59 -10.75
N GLY A 108 -3.40 -4.36 -11.78
CA GLY A 108 -3.28 -3.92 -13.17
C GLY A 108 -1.83 -3.60 -13.57
N VAL A 109 -0.85 -4.35 -13.03
CA VAL A 109 0.58 -4.11 -13.27
C VAL A 109 0.87 -4.02 -14.78
N PRO A 110 1.49 -2.94 -15.28
CA PRO A 110 1.77 -2.77 -16.70
C PRO A 110 2.63 -3.90 -17.28
N LYS A 111 2.36 -4.27 -18.54
CA LYS A 111 3.14 -5.30 -19.24
C LYS A 111 4.63 -4.94 -19.24
N GLY A 112 5.46 -5.93 -18.92
CA GLY A 112 6.93 -5.77 -18.87
C GLY A 112 7.46 -5.29 -17.51
N ILE A 113 6.59 -4.97 -16.55
CA ILE A 113 6.98 -4.68 -15.17
C ILE A 113 6.65 -5.89 -14.30
N ALA A 114 7.63 -6.37 -13.53
CA ALA A 114 7.43 -7.47 -12.59
C ALA A 114 6.63 -6.99 -11.36
N ALA A 115 5.72 -7.81 -10.84
CA ALA A 115 4.92 -7.48 -9.66
C ALA A 115 5.80 -7.17 -8.44
N GLU A 116 6.91 -7.86 -8.29
CA GLU A 116 7.90 -7.66 -7.23
C GLU A 116 8.56 -6.28 -7.30
N THR A 117 8.71 -5.72 -8.51
CA THR A 117 9.24 -4.36 -8.70
C THR A 117 8.29 -3.32 -8.13
N VAL A 118 6.99 -3.44 -8.44
CA VAL A 118 5.99 -2.50 -7.91
C VAL A 118 5.79 -2.66 -6.41
N ILE A 119 5.84 -3.89 -5.89
CA ILE A 119 5.78 -4.18 -4.46
C ILE A 119 6.93 -3.50 -3.72
N LYS A 120 8.18 -3.66 -4.20
CA LYS A 120 9.36 -3.02 -3.60
C LYS A 120 9.26 -1.50 -3.63
N ALA A 121 8.79 -0.92 -4.74
CA ALA A 121 8.63 0.53 -4.86
C ALA A 121 7.65 1.08 -3.82
N VAL A 122 6.50 0.42 -3.65
CA VAL A 122 5.52 0.82 -2.63
C VAL A 122 6.06 0.61 -1.22
N PHE A 123 6.74 -0.50 -0.96
CA PHE A 123 7.37 -0.77 0.34
C PHE A 123 8.42 0.28 0.70
N SER A 124 9.30 0.62 -0.24
CA SER A 124 10.32 1.65 -0.03
C SER A 124 9.68 3.00 0.26
N ALA A 125 8.69 3.40 -0.56
CA ALA A 125 7.99 4.67 -0.39
C ALA A 125 7.24 4.78 0.94
N VAL A 126 6.51 3.74 1.37
CA VAL A 126 5.73 3.79 2.60
C VAL A 126 6.62 3.70 3.86
N LYS A 127 7.76 3.02 3.79
CA LYS A 127 8.68 2.91 4.94
C LYS A 127 9.31 4.25 5.31
N GLU A 128 9.46 5.17 4.36
CA GLU A 128 9.90 6.54 4.63
C GLU A 128 8.84 7.39 5.37
N GLU A 129 7.60 6.91 5.45
CA GLU A 129 6.50 7.56 6.15
C GLU A 129 6.21 6.93 7.53
N LEU A 130 6.98 5.90 7.89
CA LEU A 130 6.72 5.09 9.07
C LEU A 130 7.86 5.19 10.07
N SER A 131 7.50 5.12 11.36
CA SER A 131 8.50 4.96 12.42
C SER A 131 9.22 3.61 12.30
N THR A 132 10.46 3.54 12.77
CA THR A 132 11.24 2.28 12.81
C THR A 132 10.49 1.16 13.55
N GLN A 133 9.79 1.51 14.63
CA GLN A 133 8.96 0.56 15.39
C GLN A 133 7.86 -0.02 14.49
N ARG A 134 7.18 0.82 13.71
CA ARG A 134 6.09 0.36 12.84
C ARG A 134 6.59 -0.47 11.68
N ILE A 135 7.75 -0.12 11.10
CA ILE A 135 8.40 -0.92 10.07
C ILE A 135 8.65 -2.36 10.56
N GLN A 136 9.16 -2.51 11.78
CA GLN A 136 9.41 -3.81 12.39
C GLN A 136 8.13 -4.58 12.71
N GLU A 137 7.07 -3.87 13.10
CA GLU A 137 5.78 -4.48 13.38
C GLU A 137 5.11 -5.02 12.12
N ILE A 138 5.06 -4.23 11.05
CA ILE A 138 4.51 -4.65 9.74
C ILE A 138 5.23 -5.91 9.25
N ALA A 139 6.55 -5.98 9.41
CA ALA A 139 7.36 -7.14 9.02
C ALA A 139 6.95 -8.45 9.71
N LYS A 140 6.24 -8.40 10.85
CA LYS A 140 5.75 -9.59 11.56
C LYS A 140 4.55 -10.24 10.85
N PHE A 141 3.80 -9.47 10.06
CA PHE A 141 2.63 -9.95 9.33
C PHE A 141 2.95 -10.43 7.91
N MET A 142 4.07 -10.00 7.34
CA MET A 142 4.45 -10.36 5.98
C MET A 142 4.90 -11.83 5.88
N PRO A 143 4.39 -12.61 4.92
CA PRO A 143 4.79 -14.00 4.71
C PRO A 143 6.12 -14.10 3.95
N ASP A 144 6.89 -15.14 4.24
CA ASP A 144 7.97 -15.69 3.39
C ASP A 144 8.83 -14.64 2.67
N GLU A 145 8.81 -14.67 1.33
CA GLU A 145 9.53 -13.78 0.43
C GLU A 145 9.06 -12.32 0.49
N ILE A 146 7.81 -12.05 0.88
CA ILE A 146 7.30 -10.69 1.06
C ILE A 146 7.98 -10.03 2.26
N LYS A 147 8.23 -10.78 3.34
CA LYS A 147 9.00 -10.27 4.48
C LYS A 147 10.43 -9.93 4.10
N ILE A 148 11.06 -10.76 3.27
CA ILE A 148 12.42 -10.49 2.74
C ILE A 148 12.39 -9.23 1.88
N MET A 149 11.37 -9.09 1.03
CA MET A 149 11.17 -7.93 0.18
C MET A 149 10.96 -6.65 0.99
N TRP A 150 10.10 -6.70 2.00
CA TRP A 150 9.85 -5.62 2.96
C TRP A 150 11.14 -5.17 3.64
N ASN A 151 11.95 -6.09 4.14
CA ASN A 151 13.17 -5.74 4.86
C ASN A 151 14.27 -5.15 3.95
N LYS A 152 14.29 -5.51 2.67
CA LYS A 152 15.32 -5.07 1.70
C LYS A 152 14.92 -3.82 0.90
N ALA A 153 13.63 -3.48 0.87
CA ALA A 153 13.09 -2.31 0.18
C ALA A 153 13.43 -1.00 0.91
#